data_AF-A0A924A950-F1
#
_entry.id   AF-A0A924A950-F1
#
_cell.length_a   1.000
_cell.length_b   1.000
_cell.length_c   1.000
_cell.angle_alpha   90.00
_cell.angle_beta   90.00
_cell.angle_gamma   90.00
#
_symmetry.space_group_name_H-M   'P 1'
#
loop_
_entity.id
_entity.type
_entity.pdbx_description
1 polymer ?
#
loop_
_entity_poly.entity_id
_entity_poly.type
_entity_poly.pdbx_seq_one_letter_code
_entity_poly.pdbx_strand_id
1 'polypeptide(L)' 'MTMDTIVKRSGVCDEVVSKLQQQIASGKLKKGDKLPSEPALMQQFGVGRSSIREAIRILSNSGL' A
#
# COMPACT_ATOMS: atom_id res chain seq x y z
N MET A 1 -23.78 -6.25 -17.16
CA MET A 1 -22.98 -7.17 -16.30
C MET A 1 -21.78 -7.62 -17.14
N THR A 2 -20.59 -7.65 -16.53
CA THR A 2 -19.26 -7.99 -17.08
C THR A 2 -18.60 -7.02 -18.09
N MET A 3 -17.65 -6.24 -17.56
CA MET A 3 -16.39 -5.88 -18.23
C MET A 3 -15.30 -6.01 -17.15
N ASP A 4 -15.00 -7.26 -16.80
CA ASP A 4 -13.79 -7.61 -16.04
C ASP A 4 -12.61 -7.58 -17.01
N THR A 5 -11.44 -7.18 -16.49
CA THR A 5 -10.12 -7.33 -17.12
C THR A 5 -9.69 -6.20 -18.04
N ILE A 6 -9.15 -5.11 -17.49
CA ILE A 6 -7.94 -4.38 -17.92
C ILE A 6 -7.72 -3.28 -16.84
N VAL A 7 -6.50 -3.14 -16.32
CA VAL A 7 -6.08 -2.23 -15.20
C VAL A 7 -6.34 -2.71 -13.75
N LYS A 8 -5.96 -3.95 -13.39
CA LYS A 8 -5.96 -4.40 -11.97
C LYS A 8 -4.64 -4.20 -11.21
N ARG A 9 -3.53 -3.84 -11.86
CA ARG A 9 -2.22 -3.67 -11.17
C ARG A 9 -2.05 -2.30 -10.51
N SER A 10 -2.57 -1.24 -11.13
CA SER A 10 -2.50 0.13 -10.62
C SER A 10 -3.43 0.30 -9.41
N GLY A 11 -4.71 -0.08 -9.55
CA GLY A 11 -5.70 0.14 -8.49
C GLY A 11 -5.39 -0.56 -7.16
N VAL A 12 -4.83 -1.76 -7.18
CA VAL A 12 -4.46 -2.49 -5.96
C VAL A 12 -3.28 -1.83 -5.24
N CYS A 13 -2.28 -1.34 -5.99
CA CYS A 13 -1.17 -0.59 -5.41
C CYS A 13 -1.67 0.74 -4.84
N ASP A 14 -2.50 1.45 -5.60
CA ASP A 14 -3.06 2.75 -5.21
C ASP A 14 -3.92 2.63 -3.94
N GLU A 15 -4.69 1.54 -3.80
CA GLU A 15 -5.47 1.26 -2.59
C GLU A 15 -4.56 1.05 -1.36
N VAL A 16 -3.46 0.29 -1.52
CA VAL A 16 -2.49 0.06 -0.44
C VAL A 16 -1.83 1.38 -0.02
N VAL A 17 -1.40 2.20 -0.99
CA VAL A 17 -0.82 3.52 -0.73
C VAL A 17 -1.82 4.40 0.02
N SER A 18 -3.07 4.48 -0.46
CA SER A 18 -4.12 5.30 0.15
C SER A 18 -4.41 4.87 1.60
N LYS A 19 -4.53 3.56 1.86
CA LYS A 19 -4.75 3.05 3.23
C LYS A 19 -3.57 3.30 4.15
N LEU A 20 -2.34 3.20 3.66
CA LEU A 20 -1.16 3.51 4.47
C LEU A 20 -1.07 5.01 4.77
N GLN A 21 -1.35 5.88 3.79
CA GLN A 21 -1.45 7.33 4.00
C GLN A 21 -2.51 7.69 5.02
N GLN A 22 -3.69 7.05 4.99
CA GLN A 22 -4.73 7.25 6.00
C GLN A 22 -4.28 6.83 7.40
N GLN A 23 -3.54 5.72 7.53
CA GLN A 23 -3.01 5.29 8.82
C GLN A 23 -1.99 6.30 9.38
N ILE A 24 -1.12 6.83 8.52
CA ILE A 24 -0.17 7.90 8.88
C ILE A 24 -0.93 9.17 9.29
N ALA A 25 -1.91 9.61 8.49
CA ALA A 25 -2.73 10.79 8.77
C ALA A 25 -3.54 10.66 10.08
N SER A 26 -4.00 9.45 10.41
CA SER A 26 -4.69 9.15 11.66
C SER A 26 -3.78 9.13 12.89
N GLY A 27 -2.46 9.27 12.72
CA GLY A 27 -1.46 9.22 13.79
C GLY A 27 -1.15 7.81 14.30
N LYS A 28 -1.69 6.76 13.66
CA LYS A 28 -1.36 5.36 13.96
C LYS A 28 0.07 4.99 13.55
N LEU A 29 0.60 5.67 12.54
CA LEU A 29 2.00 5.60 12.11
C LEU A 29 2.59 7.00 12.23
N LYS A 30 3.54 7.20 13.14
CA LYS A 30 4.27 8.46 13.25
C LYS A 30 5.43 8.49 12.26
N LYS A 31 5.87 9.69 11.87
CA LYS A 31 7.10 9.86 11.09
C LYS A 31 8.27 9.21 11.85
N GLY A 32 8.95 8.28 11.19
CA GLY A 32 10.03 7.48 11.79
C GLY A 32 9.59 6.16 12.42
N ASP A 33 8.28 5.89 12.56
CA ASP A 33 7.81 4.56 12.91
C ASP A 33 8.11 3.59 11.77
N LYS A 34 8.53 2.37 12.14
CA LYS A 34 8.75 1.32 11.15
C LYS A 34 7.40 0.88 10.60
N LEU A 35 7.29 0.88 9.27
CA LEU A 35 6.20 0.21 8.58
C LEU A 35 6.17 -1.28 8.98
N PRO A 36 5.00 -1.91 8.99
CA PRO A 36 4.91 -3.36 9.07
C PRO A 36 5.77 -4.01 7.98
N SER A 37 6.35 -5.18 8.28
CA SER A 37 7.18 -5.91 7.31
C SER A 37 6.41 -6.25 6.02
N GLU A 38 7.11 -6.42 4.90
CA GLU A 38 6.52 -6.84 3.61
C GLU A 38 5.51 -8.01 3.76
N PRO A 39 5.85 -9.13 4.46
CA PRO A 39 4.92 -10.24 4.66
C PRO A 39 3.66 -9.87 5.45
N ALA A 40 3.79 -9.00 6.45
CA ALA A 40 2.66 -8.56 7.25
C ALA A 40 1.70 -7.69 6.42
N LEU A 41 2.23 -6.81 5.57
CA LEU A 41 1.43 -6.01 4.64
C LEU A 41 0.76 -6.90 3.59
N MET A 42 1.46 -7.90 3.06
CA MET A 42 0.87 -8.87 2.12
C MET A 42 -0.34 -9.58 2.74
N GLN A 43 -0.23 -10.03 4.00
CA GLN A 43 -1.34 -10.66 4.73
C GLN A 43 -2.47 -9.67 5.03
N GLN A 44 -2.14 -8.45 5.45
CA GLN A 44 -3.11 -7.42 5.82
C GLN A 44 -3.95 -6.94 4.64
N PHE A 45 -3.33 -6.78 3.46
CA PHE A 45 -3.99 -6.27 2.27
C PHE A 45 -4.43 -7.38 1.30
N GLY A 46 -3.97 -8.61 1.50
CA GLY A 46 -4.27 -9.75 0.61
C GLY A 46 -3.65 -9.61 -0.78
N VAL A 47 -2.51 -8.91 -0.88
CA VAL A 47 -1.88 -8.56 -2.17
C VAL A 47 -0.48 -9.17 -2.29
N GLY A 48 -0.04 -9.31 -3.55
CA GLY A 48 1.28 -9.85 -3.85
C GLY A 48 2.43 -8.91 -3.48
N ARG A 49 3.63 -9.50 -3.37
CA ARG A 49 4.87 -8.81 -3.02
C ARG A 49 5.22 -7.64 -3.93
N SER A 50 4.94 -7.76 -5.23
CA SER A 50 5.20 -6.69 -6.21
C SER A 50 4.38 -5.43 -5.93
N SER A 51 3.09 -5.57 -5.59
CA SER A 51 2.22 -4.45 -5.22
C SER A 51 2.65 -3.80 -3.90
N ILE A 52 3.05 -4.60 -2.90
CA ILE A 52 3.57 -4.06 -1.64
C ILE A 52 4.86 -3.27 -1.87
N ARG A 53 5.82 -3.82 -2.63
CA ARG A 53 7.09 -3.14 -2.91
C ARG A 53 6.87 -1.80 -3.59
N GLU A 54 5.96 -1.76 -4.55
CA GLU A 54 5.68 -0.52 -5.29
C GLU A 54 5.00 0.51 -4.38
N ALA A 55 4.02 0.08 -3.57
CA ALA A 55 3.38 0.96 -2.59
C ALA A 55 4.39 1.55 -1.59
N ILE A 56 5.29 0.73 -1.05
CA ILE A 56 6.36 1.19 -0.14
C ILE A 56 7.29 2.17 -0.86
N ARG A 57 7.63 1.92 -2.12
CA ARG A 57 8.48 2.82 -2.92
C ARG A 57 7.81 4.17 -3.13
N ILE A 58 6.52 4.18 -3.46
CA ILE A 58 5.73 5.42 -3.63
C ILE A 58 5.69 6.22 -2.32
N LEU A 59 5.42 5.55 -1.19
CA LEU A 59 5.39 6.20 0.13
C LEU A 59 6.76 6.79 0.49
N SER A 60 7.84 6.02 0.31
CA SER A 60 9.21 6.47 0.57
C SER A 60 9.60 7.67 -0.30
N ASN A 61 9.23 7.65 -1.59
CA ASN A 61 9.49 8.75 -2.52
C ASN A 61 8.66 10.01 -2.19
N SER A 62 7.50 9.85 -1.56
CA SER A 62 6.66 10.97 -1.13
C SER A 62 7.15 11.67 0.16
N GLY A 63 8.25 11.19 0.75
CA GLY A 63 8.83 11.74 1.98
C GLY A 63 8.04 11.38 3.25
N LEU A 64 7.29 10.27 3.20
CA LEU A 64 6.56 9.68 4.33
C LEU A 64 7.34 8.52 4.94
#